data_AF-A0A971NET1-F1
#
_entry.id   AF-A0A971NET1-F1
#
_cell.length_a   1.000
_cell.length_b   1.000
_cell.length_c   1.000
_cell.angle_alpha   90.00
_cell.angle_beta   90.00
_cell.angle_gamma   90.00
#
_symmetry.space_group_name_H-M   'P 1'
#
loop_
_entity.id
_entity.type
_entity.pdbx_description
1 polymer ?
#
loop_
_entity_poly.entity_id
_entity_poly.type
_entity_poly.pdbx_seq_one_letter_code
_entity_poly.pdbx_strand_id
1 'polypeptide(L)'
;MKYLVLVIYDISSNRKRAKLAKLLESFGFRVQKSAFEAVMTTPQYNKLIKRIDRLIDEENDYVRVYRLTGNVEISTWGKIQNIIEENVMIF
;
A
#
# COMPACT_ATOMS: atom_id res chain seq x y z
N MET A 1 6.55 15.69 12.83
CA MET A 1 6.78 15.81 11.37
C MET A 1 6.02 14.71 10.64
N LYS A 2 5.41 15.02 9.50
CA LYS A 2 4.76 14.03 8.62
C LYS A 2 5.62 13.83 7.38
N TYR A 3 5.52 12.66 6.76
CA TYR A 3 6.22 12.34 5.52
C TYR A 3 5.33 11.48 4.63
N LEU A 4 5.59 11.53 3.33
CA LEU A 4 4.93 10.69 2.35
C LEU A 4 5.54 9.28 2.40
N VAL A 5 4.68 8.28 2.32
CA VAL A 5 5.06 6.88 2.29
C VAL A 5 4.45 6.24 1.06
N LEU A 6 5.29 5.60 0.25
CA LEU A 6 4.88 4.79 -0.88
C LEU A 6 5.07 3.32 -0.52
N VAL A 7 4.01 2.54 -0.60
CA VAL A 7 4.05 1.08 -0.43
C VAL A 7 3.75 0.45 -1.78
N ILE A 8 4.67 -0.36 -2.27
CA ILE A 8 4.48 -1.20 -3.45
C ILE A 8 4.54 -2.67 -3.03
N TYR A 9 3.75 -3.53 -3.69
CA TYR A 9 3.72 -4.94 -3.35
C TYR A 9 3.48 -5.85 -4.56
N ASP A 10 4.00 -7.07 -4.47
CA ASP A 10 3.66 -8.18 -5.34
C ASP A 10 3.32 -9.39 -4.45
N ILE A 11 2.04 -9.80 -4.49
CA ILE A 11 1.49 -10.85 -3.63
C ILE A 11 0.55 -11.69 -4.49
N SER A 12 0.92 -12.95 -4.69
CA SER A 12 0.18 -13.93 -5.50
C SER A 12 -1.16 -14.31 -4.86
N SER A 13 -1.18 -14.52 -3.54
CA SER A 13 -2.38 -14.91 -2.80
C SER A 13 -3.41 -13.78 -2.74
N ASN A 14 -4.55 -13.97 -3.42
CA ASN A 14 -5.68 -13.02 -3.41
C ASN A 14 -6.13 -12.66 -1.98
N ARG A 15 -6.17 -13.64 -1.08
CA ARG A 15 -6.57 -13.44 0.32
C ARG A 15 -5.57 -12.55 1.08
N LYS A 16 -4.25 -12.80 0.93
CA LYS A 16 -3.21 -11.96 1.56
C LYS A 16 -3.21 -10.57 0.96
N ARG A 17 -3.31 -10.46 -0.37
CA ARG A 17 -3.38 -9.19 -1.10
C ARG A 17 -4.57 -8.34 -0.65
N ALA A 18 -5.76 -8.93 -0.50
CA ALA A 18 -6.94 -8.23 0.00
C ALA A 18 -6.78 -7.75 1.46
N LYS A 19 -6.15 -8.56 2.32
CA LYS A 19 -5.83 -8.15 3.70
C LYS A 19 -4.84 -6.99 3.75
N LEU A 20 -3.78 -7.04 2.94
CA LEU A 20 -2.80 -5.95 2.84
C LEU A 20 -3.45 -4.68 2.27
N ALA A 21 -4.27 -4.80 1.23
CA ALA A 21 -5.03 -3.68 0.68
C ALA A 21 -5.88 -2.99 1.74
N LYS A 22 -6.71 -3.75 2.46
CA LYS A 22 -7.56 -3.23 3.54
C LYS A 22 -6.74 -2.61 4.68
N LEU A 23 -5.56 -3.16 4.97
CA LEU A 23 -4.61 -2.55 5.89
C LEU A 23 -4.18 -1.18 5.38
N LEU A 24 -3.70 -1.08 4.13
CA LEU A 24 -3.15 0.14 3.54
C LEU A 24 -4.21 1.24 3.35
N GLU A 25 -5.45 0.87 3.03
CA GLU A 25 -6.61 1.79 2.99
C GLU A 25 -6.88 2.48 4.33
N SER A 26 -6.51 1.85 5.46
CA SER A 26 -6.62 2.50 6.78
C SER A 26 -5.55 3.55 7.07
N PHE A 27 -4.51 3.65 6.21
CA PHE A 27 -3.41 4.61 6.35
C PHE A 27 -3.32 5.63 5.21
N GLY A 28 -3.85 5.31 4.03
CA GLY A 28 -3.72 6.15 2.85
C GLY A 28 -4.63 5.71 1.71
N PHE A 29 -4.25 6.08 0.49
CA PHE A 29 -5.05 5.87 -0.70
C PHE A 29 -4.29 5.03 -1.72
N ARG A 30 -5.06 4.27 -2.49
CA ARG A 30 -4.55 3.42 -3.54
C ARG A 30 -4.23 4.26 -4.77
N VAL A 31 -3.02 4.14 -5.31
CA VAL A 31 -2.57 4.87 -6.51
C VAL A 31 -2.39 3.97 -7.73
N GLN A 32 -2.15 2.67 -7.50
CA GLN A 32 -2.17 1.63 -8.53
C GLN A 32 -2.72 0.31 -7.96
N LYS A 33 -2.93 -0.70 -8.83
CA LYS A 33 -3.34 -2.06 -8.42
C LYS A 33 -2.45 -2.66 -7.32
N SER A 34 -1.17 -2.29 -7.32
CA SER A 34 -0.16 -2.81 -6.42
C SER A 34 0.61 -1.72 -5.66
N ALA A 35 0.04 -0.50 -5.58
CA ALA A 35 0.70 0.63 -4.92
C ALA A 35 -0.26 1.51 -4.12
N PHE A 36 0.20 1.96 -2.96
CA PHE A 36 -0.49 2.88 -2.06
C PHE A 36 0.41 4.03 -1.63
N GLU A 37 -0.18 5.20 -1.48
CA GLU A 37 0.46 6.39 -0.92
C GLU A 37 -0.24 6.83 0.36
N ALA A 38 0.54 7.29 1.34
CA ALA A 38 0.03 7.70 2.63
C ALA A 38 0.90 8.80 3.24
N VAL A 39 0.27 9.87 3.73
CA VAL A 39 0.95 10.91 4.52
C VAL A 39 0.78 10.59 6.00
N MET A 40 1.89 10.29 6.69
CA MET A 40 1.81 9.78 8.06
C MET A 40 2.91 10.34 8.97
N THR A 41 2.64 10.29 10.27
CA THR A 41 3.60 10.60 11.34
C THR A 41 4.51 9.39 11.64
N THR A 42 5.61 9.60 12.36
CA THR A 42 6.51 8.51 12.80
C THR A 42 5.81 7.38 13.56
N PRO A 43 4.93 7.64 14.53
CA PRO A 43 4.20 6.57 15.20
C PRO A 43 3.30 5.76 14.26
N GLN A 44 2.62 6.42 13.31
CA GLN A 44 1.78 5.75 12.32
C GLN A 44 2.60 4.88 11.37
N TYR A 45 3.75 5.37 10.91
CA TYR A 45 4.69 4.59 10.10
C TYR A 45 5.19 3.34 10.82
N ASN A 46 5.64 3.49 12.07
CA ASN A 46 6.10 2.36 12.86
C ASN A 46 4.98 1.33 13.07
N LYS A 47 3.74 1.80 13.26
CA LYS A 47 2.55 0.93 13.32
C LYS A 47 2.29 0.22 11.99
N LEU A 48 2.44 0.91 10.85
CA LEU A 48 2.28 0.32 9.53
C LEU A 48 3.30 -0.79 9.29
N ILE A 49 4.60 -0.51 9.49
CA ILE A 49 5.68 -1.49 9.28
C ILE A 49 5.44 -2.76 10.12
N LYS A 50 5.13 -2.62 11.41
CA LYS A 50 4.81 -3.77 12.28
C LYS A 50 3.59 -4.57 11.83
N ARG A 51 2.61 -3.93 11.18
CA ARG A 51 1.40 -4.63 10.68
C ARG A 51 1.66 -5.33 9.35
N ILE A 52 2.50 -4.75 8.47
CA ILE A 52 2.94 -5.38 7.23
C ILE A 52 3.76 -6.63 7.55
N ASP A 53 4.76 -6.50 8.43
CA ASP A 53 5.64 -7.59 8.90
C ASP A 53 4.86 -8.82 9.38
N ARG A 54 3.77 -8.62 10.13
CA ARG A 54 2.90 -9.71 10.62
C ARG A 54 1.97 -10.33 9.58
N LEU A 55 1.83 -9.70 8.42
CA LEU A 55 0.90 -10.13 7.36
C LEU A 55 1.60 -10.82 6.19
N ILE A 56 2.87 -10.47 5.95
CA ILE A 56 3.64 -10.97 4.82
C ILE A 56 4.29 -12.31 5.15
N ASP A 57 4.41 -13.13 4.11
CA ASP A 57 5.24 -14.32 4.08
C ASP A 57 6.52 -13.98 3.30
N GLU A 58 7.64 -13.82 4.00
CA GLU A 58 8.90 -13.32 3.41
C GLU A 58 9.45 -14.20 2.29
N GLU A 59 9.05 -15.48 2.19
CA GLU A 59 9.51 -16.38 1.13
C GLU A 59 8.77 -16.14 -0.19
N ASN A 60 7.50 -15.71 -0.13
CA ASN A 60 6.59 -15.71 -1.28
C ASN A 60 5.97 -14.35 -1.60
N ASP A 61 6.06 -13.40 -0.68
CA ASP A 61 5.49 -12.06 -0.82
C ASP A 61 6.59 -11.02 -0.96
N TYR A 62 6.37 -10.05 -1.84
CA TYR A 62 7.27 -8.93 -2.03
C TYR A 62 6.57 -7.64 -1.62
N VAL A 63 7.09 -6.95 -0.61
CA VAL A 63 6.58 -5.63 -0.21
C VAL A 63 7.77 -4.69 -0.02
N ARG A 64 7.69 -3.51 -0.64
CA ARG A 64 8.69 -2.45 -0.47
C ARG A 64 8.02 -1.17 0.00
N VAL A 65 8.59 -0.56 1.03
CA VAL A 65 8.10 0.66 1.65
C VAL A 65 9.15 1.75 1.54
N TYR A 66 8.80 2.85 0.88
CA TYR A 66 9.63 4.04 0.79
C TYR A 66 9.11 5.09 1.76
N ARG A 67 9.97 5.53 2.67
CA ARG A 67 9.72 6.71 3.51
C ARG A 67 10.37 7.92 2.86
N LEU A 68 9.57 8.74 2.17
CA LEU A 68 10.04 9.88 1.41
C LEU A 68 10.08 11.12 2.30
N THR A 69 11.28 11.55 2.66
CA THR A 69 11.53 12.72 3.52
C THR A 69 12.11 13.87 2.72
N GLY A 70 11.58 15.08 2.90
CA GLY A 70 12.03 16.28 2.20
C GLY A 70 11.09 16.70 1.07
N ASN A 71 11.62 17.40 0.08
CA ASN A 71 10.86 17.77 -1.12
C ASN A 71 10.71 16.55 -2.02
N VAL A 72 9.47 16.12 -2.22
CA VAL A 72 9.13 15.00 -3.08
C VAL A 72 8.41 15.54 -4.30
N GLU A 73 8.90 15.20 -5.48
CA GLU A 73 8.23 15.48 -6.75
C GLU A 73 7.57 14.19 -7.25
N ILE A 74 6.30 14.27 -7.63
CA ILE A 74 5.54 13.15 -8.17
C ILE A 74 5.02 13.58 -9.53
N SER A 75 5.42 12.85 -10.57
CA SER A 75 4.87 12.96 -11.91
C SER A 75 4.12 11.68 -12.25
N THR A 76 2.95 11.81 -12.88
CA THR A 76 2.09 10.67 -13.24
C THR A 76 1.73 10.73 -14.72
N TRP A 77 1.62 9.55 -15.35
CA TRP A 77 1.21 9.41 -16.74
C TRP A 77 0.16 8.30 -16.85
N GLY A 78 -0.85 8.52 -17.70
CA GLY A 78 -1.98 7.59 -17.89
C GLY A 78 -3.21 7.93 -17.03
N LYS A 79 -4.26 7.11 -17.13
CA LYS A 79 -5.52 7.32 -16.40
C LYS A 79 -5.49 6.57 -15.07
N ILE A 80 -5.84 7.25 -13.97
CA ILE A 80 -6.17 6.61 -12.69
C ILE A 80 -7.43 5.78 -12.95
N GLN A 81 -7.30 4.46 -12.97
CA GLN A 81 -8.47 3.59 -12.98
C GLN A 81 -9.27 3.91 -11.72
N ASN A 82 -10.57 4.14 -11.83
CA ASN A 82 -11.45 4.09 -10.68
C ASN A 82 -11.30 2.69 -10.11
N ILE A 83 -10.51 2.54 -9.04
CA ILE A 83 -10.27 1.24 -8.40
C ILE A 83 -11.51 0.91 -7.57
N ILE A 84 -12.61 0.65 -8.26
CA ILE A 84 -13.86 0.15 -7.70
C ILE A 84 -13.79 -1.37 -7.82
N GLU A 85 -13.66 -2.00 -6.64
CA GLU A 85 -13.99 -3.37 -6.27
C GLU A 85 -13.51 -4.55 -7.15
N GLU A 86 -12.38 -5.15 -6.75
CA GLU A 86 -11.99 -6.53 -7.18
C GLU A 86 -12.85 -7.64 -6.52
N ASN A 87 -14.08 -7.38 -6.04
CA ASN A 87 -14.92 -8.42 -5.40
C ASN A 87 -16.42 -8.34 -5.73
N VAL A 88 -16.78 -8.31 -7.02
CA VAL A 88 -18.10 -8.80 -7.43
C VAL A 88 -17.91 -10.18 -8.06
N MET A 89 -17.92 -11.22 -7.22
CA MET A 89 -18.22 -12.57 -7.70
C MET A 89 -19.73 -12.65 -7.90
N ILE A 90 -20.16 -12.55 -9.16
CA ILE A 90 -21.53 -12.92 -9.55
C ILE A 90 -21.55 -14.45 -9.58
N PHE A 91 -22.29 -15.06 -8.65
CA PHE A 91 -22.72 -16.45 -8.75
C PHE A 91 -23.94 -16.53 -9.66
#